data_AF-G7W1P3-F1
#
_entry.id   AF-G7W1P3-F1
#
_cell.length_a   1.000
_cell.length_b   1.000
_cell.length_c   1.000
_cell.angle_alpha   90.00
_cell.angle_beta   90.00
_cell.angle_gamma   90.00
#
_symmetry.space_group_name_H-M   'P 1'
#
loop_
_entity.id
_entity.type
_entity.pdbx_description
1 polymer ?
#
loop_
_entity_poly.entity_id
_entity_poly.type
_entity_poly.pdbx_seq_one_letter_code
_entity_poly.pdbx_strand_id
1 'polypeptide(L)'
;MRLFQEWAHANLYSVKLLSGDASVIPDYVAYIESKKDETLVALCNIFEAANRYQINVDYVIQRFESSINEFMKQEPKSLYAAQNISDQLIRLLYELAHYSLNRAMHSHGFIYLLNCLRKSALLNNEVFFIKCMNLFEKFRNFASDQTDSEYYNLINEVRKERLFYF
;
A
#
# COMPACT_ATOMS: atom_id res chain seq x y z
N MET A 1 5.03 7.26 -30.64
CA MET A 1 4.02 8.32 -30.47
C MET A 1 2.86 7.92 -29.54
N ARG A 2 2.34 6.68 -29.58
CA ARG A 2 1.25 6.22 -28.68
C ARG A 2 1.63 6.13 -27.19
N LEU A 3 2.84 5.64 -26.86
CA LEU A 3 3.29 5.48 -25.47
C LEU A 3 3.28 6.79 -24.67
N PHE A 4 3.73 7.89 -25.29
CA PHE A 4 3.74 9.22 -24.66
C PHE A 4 2.34 9.77 -24.39
N GLN A 5 1.36 9.43 -25.24
CA GLN A 5 -0.04 9.83 -25.03
C GLN A 5 -0.67 9.04 -23.89
N GLU A 6 -0.36 7.74 -23.76
CA GLU A 6 -0.85 6.90 -22.66
C GLU A 6 -0.26 7.32 -21.31
N TRP A 7 1.03 7.65 -21.26
CA TRP A 7 1.67 8.19 -20.06
C TRP A 7 1.14 9.58 -19.68
N ALA A 8 0.92 10.45 -20.66
CA ALA A 8 0.29 11.74 -20.42
C ALA A 8 -1.12 11.58 -19.83
N HIS A 9 -1.85 10.54 -20.23
CA HIS A 9 -3.19 10.24 -19.74
C HIS A 9 -3.18 9.72 -18.29
N ALA A 10 -2.28 8.80 -17.94
CA ALA A 10 -2.11 8.33 -16.56
C ALA A 10 -1.65 9.44 -15.60
N ASN A 11 -0.74 10.31 -16.07
CA ASN A 11 -0.29 11.47 -15.31
C ASN A 11 -1.42 12.49 -15.11
N LEU A 12 -2.32 12.67 -16.08
CA LEU A 12 -3.48 13.55 -15.95
C LEU A 12 -4.39 13.10 -14.81
N TYR A 13 -4.67 11.80 -14.69
CA TYR A 13 -5.45 11.25 -13.58
C TYR A 13 -4.76 11.52 -12.24
N SER A 14 -3.45 11.30 -12.18
CA SER A 14 -2.66 11.51 -10.96
C SER A 14 -2.69 12.98 -10.51
N VAL A 15 -2.52 13.92 -11.44
CA VAL A 15 -2.59 15.36 -11.16
C VAL A 15 -3.98 15.77 -10.67
N LYS A 16 -5.04 15.28 -11.31
CA LYS A 16 -6.43 15.60 -10.91
C LYS A 16 -6.74 15.04 -9.52
N LEU A 17 -6.34 13.81 -9.23
CA LEU A 17 -6.46 13.23 -7.89
C LEU A 17 -5.69 14.02 -6.84
N LEU A 18 -4.47 14.50 -7.15
CA LEU A 18 -3.69 15.36 -6.26
C LEU A 18 -4.32 16.73 -6.01
N SER A 19 -5.22 17.18 -6.89
CA SER A 19 -6.04 18.39 -6.66
C SER A 19 -7.35 18.12 -5.92
N GLY A 20 -7.65 16.88 -5.56
CA GLY A 20 -8.90 16.48 -4.89
C GLY A 20 -10.07 16.24 -5.84
N ASP A 21 -9.85 16.22 -7.15
CA ASP A 21 -10.89 15.90 -8.13
C ASP A 21 -11.12 14.38 -8.17
N ALA A 22 -12.04 13.92 -7.32
CA ALA A 22 -12.45 12.52 -7.22
C ALA A 22 -13.26 12.04 -8.43
N SER A 23 -13.76 12.94 -9.28
CA SER A 23 -14.63 12.59 -10.41
C SER A 23 -13.94 11.70 -11.45
N VAL A 24 -12.60 11.67 -11.42
CA VAL A 24 -11.79 10.89 -12.36
C VAL A 24 -11.52 9.46 -11.92
N ILE A 25 -11.85 9.08 -10.67
CA ILE A 25 -11.58 7.72 -10.18
C ILE A 25 -12.27 6.65 -11.05
N PRO A 26 -13.54 6.78 -11.47
CA PRO A 26 -14.19 5.79 -12.34
C PRO A 26 -13.45 5.60 -13.67
N ASP A 27 -13.04 6.69 -14.31
CA ASP A 27 -12.31 6.65 -15.58
C ASP A 27 -10.91 6.05 -15.40
N TYR A 28 -10.24 6.38 -14.29
CA TYR A 28 -8.93 5.83 -13.98
C TYR A 28 -8.99 4.31 -13.69
N VAL A 29 -10.04 3.87 -12.98
CA VAL A 29 -10.33 2.46 -12.73
C VAL A 29 -10.55 1.71 -14.06
N ALA A 30 -11.41 2.24 -14.93
CA ALA A 30 -11.66 1.64 -16.24
C ALA A 30 -10.38 1.56 -17.10
N TYR A 31 -9.53 2.58 -17.02
CA TYR A 31 -8.26 2.64 -17.75
C TYR A 31 -7.28 1.52 -17.33
N ILE A 32 -7.17 1.21 -16.03
CA ILE A 32 -6.17 0.23 -15.55
C ILE A 32 -6.63 -1.22 -15.58
N GLU A 33 -7.91 -1.51 -15.81
CA GLU A 33 -8.43 -2.89 -15.88
C GLU A 33 -7.72 -3.78 -16.89
N SER A 34 -7.28 -3.20 -18.01
CA SER A 34 -6.58 -3.92 -19.08
C SER A 34 -5.05 -3.74 -19.02
N LYS A 35 -4.54 -2.96 -18.06
CA LYS A 35 -3.14 -2.51 -17.99
C LYS A 35 -2.50 -2.93 -16.67
N LYS A 36 -2.12 -4.20 -16.59
CA LYS A 36 -1.49 -4.80 -15.40
C LYS A 36 -0.27 -4.00 -14.89
N ASP A 37 0.56 -3.51 -15.81
CA ASP A 37 1.79 -2.78 -15.47
C ASP A 37 1.53 -1.42 -14.79
N GLU A 38 0.37 -0.80 -15.04
CA GLU A 38 -0.03 0.49 -14.48
C GLU A 38 -0.88 0.34 -13.20
N THR A 39 -1.36 -0.88 -12.93
CA THR A 39 -2.33 -1.14 -11.86
C THR A 39 -1.77 -0.76 -10.49
N LEU A 40 -0.52 -1.11 -10.20
CA LEU A 40 0.10 -0.82 -8.90
C LEU A 40 0.17 0.69 -8.63
N VAL A 41 0.66 1.46 -9.60
CA VAL A 41 0.83 2.92 -9.50
C VAL A 41 -0.52 3.61 -9.35
N ALA A 42 -1.50 3.21 -10.16
CA ALA A 42 -2.82 3.80 -10.13
C ALA A 42 -3.55 3.53 -8.82
N LEU A 43 -3.48 2.30 -8.29
CA LEU A 43 -4.04 1.99 -6.98
C LEU A 43 -3.40 2.82 -5.88
N CYS A 44 -2.07 3.03 -5.91
CA CYS A 44 -1.42 3.92 -4.94
C CYS A 44 -2.03 5.32 -4.98
N ASN A 45 -2.19 5.89 -6.18
CA ASN A 45 -2.70 7.25 -6.35
C ASN A 45 -4.17 7.36 -5.93
N ILE A 46 -4.99 6.36 -6.25
CA ILE A 46 -6.41 6.30 -5.85
C ILE A 46 -6.53 6.23 -4.33
N PHE A 47 -5.79 5.34 -3.65
CA PHE A 47 -5.90 5.19 -2.20
C PHE A 47 -5.26 6.36 -1.43
N GLU A 48 -4.17 6.95 -1.93
CA GLU A 48 -3.62 8.18 -1.34
C GLU A 48 -4.65 9.32 -1.40
N ALA A 49 -5.28 9.53 -2.57
CA ALA A 49 -6.33 10.54 -2.71
C ALA A 49 -7.54 10.21 -1.83
N ALA A 50 -7.95 8.94 -1.77
CA ALA A 50 -9.06 8.53 -0.92
C ALA A 50 -8.80 8.77 0.57
N ASN A 51 -7.58 8.50 1.05
CA ASN A 51 -7.16 8.79 2.41
C ASN A 51 -7.11 10.30 2.68
N ARG A 52 -6.56 11.08 1.74
CA ARG A 52 -6.39 12.53 1.89
C ARG A 52 -7.70 13.29 1.90
N TYR A 53 -8.62 12.91 1.01
CA TYR A 53 -9.89 13.61 0.78
C TYR A 53 -11.11 12.86 1.32
N GLN A 54 -10.91 11.78 2.09
CA GLN A 54 -11.96 10.97 2.71
C GLN A 54 -12.98 10.40 1.70
N ILE A 55 -12.51 9.97 0.53
CA ILE A 55 -13.36 9.48 -0.55
C ILE A 55 -13.70 7.99 -0.34
N ASN A 56 -14.94 7.59 -0.62
CA ASN A 56 -15.32 6.19 -0.67
C ASN A 56 -14.88 5.53 -1.99
N VAL A 57 -13.98 4.55 -1.89
CA VAL A 57 -13.46 3.74 -2.99
C VAL A 57 -13.52 2.24 -2.66
N ASP A 58 -14.47 1.81 -1.82
CA ASP A 58 -14.63 0.39 -1.44
C ASP A 58 -14.81 -0.51 -2.67
N TYR A 59 -15.51 0.01 -3.70
CA TYR A 59 -15.69 -0.67 -4.97
C TYR A 59 -14.37 -0.93 -5.71
N VAL A 60 -13.34 -0.12 -5.49
CA VAL A 60 -12.00 -0.30 -6.08
C VAL A 60 -11.30 -1.48 -5.42
N ILE A 61 -11.41 -1.63 -4.09
CA ILE A 61 -10.89 -2.81 -3.38
C ILE A 61 -11.52 -4.08 -3.95
N GLN A 62 -12.85 -4.11 -4.07
CA GLN A 62 -13.58 -5.25 -4.62
C GLN A 62 -13.16 -5.57 -6.05
N ARG A 63 -13.04 -4.54 -6.90
CA ARG A 63 -12.71 -4.71 -8.32
C ARG A 63 -11.29 -5.21 -8.56
N PHE A 64 -10.34 -4.81 -7.72
CA PHE A 64 -8.93 -5.19 -7.85
C PHE A 64 -8.47 -6.19 -6.80
N GLU A 65 -9.39 -6.88 -6.11
CA GLU A 65 -9.07 -7.82 -5.03
C GLU A 65 -8.03 -8.87 -5.47
N SER A 66 -8.23 -9.45 -6.67
CA SER A 66 -7.30 -10.44 -7.22
C SER A 66 -5.90 -9.87 -7.45
N SER A 67 -5.80 -8.65 -7.99
CA SER A 67 -4.52 -7.96 -8.20
C SER A 67 -3.85 -7.60 -6.88
N ILE A 68 -4.60 -7.09 -5.90
CA ILE A 68 -4.11 -6.78 -4.56
C ILE A 68 -3.56 -8.04 -3.88
N ASN A 69 -4.29 -9.16 -3.98
CA ASN A 69 -3.85 -10.45 -3.45
C ASN A 69 -2.59 -10.97 -4.15
N GLU A 70 -2.45 -10.75 -5.46
CA GLU A 70 -1.24 -11.08 -6.22
C GLU A 70 -0.05 -10.21 -5.75
N PHE A 71 -0.25 -8.91 -5.59
CA PHE A 71 0.76 -7.98 -5.07
C PHE A 71 1.23 -8.34 -3.66
N MET A 72 0.32 -8.70 -2.75
CA MET A 72 0.67 -9.10 -1.37
C MET A 72 1.57 -10.33 -1.30
N LYS A 73 1.44 -11.25 -2.28
CA LYS A 73 2.24 -12.48 -2.37
C LYS A 73 3.64 -12.25 -2.95
N GLN A 74 3.92 -11.06 -3.49
CA GLN A 74 5.22 -10.77 -4.07
C GLN A 74 6.26 -10.62 -2.98
N GLU A 75 7.14 -11.62 -2.83
CA GLU A 75 8.29 -11.51 -1.95
C GLU A 75 9.50 -10.90 -2.68
N PRO A 76 10.34 -10.10 -1.99
CA PRO A 76 11.59 -9.61 -2.54
C PRO A 76 12.48 -10.79 -2.96
N LYS A 77 12.70 -10.96 -4.27
CA LYS A 77 13.45 -12.09 -4.83
C LYS A 77 14.96 -12.05 -4.50
N SER A 78 15.50 -10.86 -4.19
CA SER A 78 16.83 -10.63 -3.58
C SER A 78 17.03 -9.14 -3.28
N LEU A 79 18.01 -8.79 -2.42
CA LEU A 79 18.42 -7.40 -2.11
C LEU A 79 18.78 -6.56 -3.35
N TYR A 80 19.16 -7.19 -4.47
CA TYR A 80 19.65 -6.51 -5.68
C TYR A 80 18.59 -6.29 -6.77
N ALA A 81 17.45 -7.00 -6.73
CA ALA A 81 16.40 -6.90 -7.76
C ALA A 81 15.22 -5.99 -7.36
N ALA A 82 15.32 -5.27 -6.24
CA ALA A 82 14.17 -4.77 -5.50
C ALA A 82 13.70 -3.34 -5.84
N GLN A 83 14.46 -2.49 -6.52
CA GLN A 83 14.38 -1.06 -6.18
C GLN A 83 13.15 -0.25 -6.66
N ASN A 84 12.43 -0.63 -7.74
CA ASN A 84 11.30 0.20 -8.22
C ASN A 84 9.90 -0.36 -7.90
N ILE A 85 9.74 -1.69 -7.96
CA ILE A 85 8.44 -2.34 -7.71
C ILE A 85 8.19 -2.48 -6.20
N SER A 86 9.25 -2.59 -5.39
CA SER A 86 9.10 -2.82 -3.96
C SER A 86 8.61 -1.61 -3.17
N ASP A 87 9.11 -0.40 -3.48
CA ASP A 87 8.69 0.82 -2.79
C ASP A 87 7.25 1.21 -3.14
N GLN A 88 6.84 1.01 -4.40
CA GLN A 88 5.43 1.24 -4.80
C GLN A 88 4.50 0.22 -4.14
N LEU A 89 4.92 -1.04 -4.03
CA LEU A 89 4.16 -2.05 -3.30
C LEU A 89 4.02 -1.70 -1.82
N ILE A 90 5.11 -1.32 -1.15
CA ILE A 90 5.09 -0.86 0.24
C ILE A 90 4.14 0.34 0.39
N ARG A 91 4.22 1.33 -0.52
CA ARG A 91 3.30 2.48 -0.52
C ARG A 91 1.85 2.04 -0.67
N LEU A 92 1.53 1.18 -1.63
CA LEU A 92 0.16 0.69 -1.81
C LEU A 92 -0.37 0.02 -0.54
N LEU A 93 0.42 -0.89 0.06
CA LEU A 93 0.00 -1.60 1.26
C LEU A 93 -0.24 -0.66 2.43
N TYR A 94 0.61 0.38 2.59
CA TYR A 94 0.40 1.40 3.60
C TYR A 94 -0.89 2.19 3.36
N GLU A 95 -1.15 2.65 2.13
CA GLU A 95 -2.36 3.41 1.81
C GLU A 95 -3.63 2.56 1.97
N LEU A 96 -3.59 1.28 1.58
CA LEU A 96 -4.68 0.31 1.81
C LEU A 96 -4.93 0.08 3.30
N ALA A 97 -3.88 -0.07 4.10
CA ALA A 97 -3.98 -0.23 5.54
C ALA A 97 -4.62 1.00 6.18
N HIS A 98 -4.10 2.19 5.86
CA HIS A 98 -4.59 3.45 6.39
C HIS A 98 -6.06 3.68 6.01
N TYR A 99 -6.43 3.38 4.76
CA TYR A 99 -7.80 3.46 4.27
C TYR A 99 -8.74 2.54 5.05
N SER A 100 -8.40 1.25 5.09
CA SER A 100 -9.22 0.21 5.69
C SER A 100 -9.41 0.44 7.20
N LEU A 101 -8.35 0.84 7.91
CA LEU A 101 -8.39 1.11 9.35
C LEU A 101 -9.27 2.32 9.69
N ASN A 102 -9.12 3.45 8.99
CA ASN A 102 -9.98 4.62 9.22
C ASN A 102 -11.46 4.33 8.88
N ARG A 103 -11.74 3.30 8.10
CA ARG A 103 -13.08 2.88 7.66
C ARG A 103 -13.66 1.72 8.48
N ALA A 104 -13.04 1.42 9.62
CA ALA A 104 -13.43 0.32 10.51
C ALA A 104 -13.35 -1.08 9.89
N MET A 105 -12.68 -1.24 8.75
CA MET A 105 -12.38 -2.53 8.13
C MET A 105 -11.12 -3.15 8.77
N HIS A 106 -11.12 -3.26 10.11
CA HIS A 106 -9.91 -3.49 10.90
C HIS A 106 -9.14 -4.75 10.49
N SER A 107 -9.84 -5.88 10.27
CA SER A 107 -9.20 -7.14 9.87
C SER A 107 -8.38 -7.01 8.58
N HIS A 108 -8.96 -6.40 7.54
CA HIS A 108 -8.25 -6.16 6.28
C HIS A 108 -7.13 -5.12 6.46
N GLY A 109 -7.41 -4.05 7.20
CA GLY A 109 -6.44 -3.00 7.49
C GLY A 109 -5.17 -3.52 8.16
N PHE A 110 -5.30 -4.40 9.16
CA PHE A 110 -4.15 -5.01 9.82
C PHE A 110 -3.39 -5.99 8.94
N ILE A 111 -4.07 -6.75 8.07
CA ILE A 111 -3.40 -7.63 7.10
C ILE A 111 -2.48 -6.80 6.18
N TYR A 112 -3.00 -5.71 5.60
CA TYR A 112 -2.20 -4.82 4.77
C TYR A 112 -1.05 -4.17 5.56
N LEU A 113 -1.32 -3.77 6.80
CA LEU A 113 -0.35 -3.10 7.66
C LEU A 113 0.84 -4.00 8.01
N LEU A 114 0.58 -5.23 8.45
CA LEU A 114 1.62 -6.19 8.83
C LEU A 114 2.43 -6.64 7.61
N ASN A 115 1.79 -6.80 6.46
CA ASN A 115 2.48 -7.09 5.20
C ASN A 115 3.41 -5.94 4.81
N CYS A 116 2.93 -4.69 4.90
CA CYS A 116 3.74 -3.49 4.68
C CYS A 116 4.93 -3.40 5.63
N LEU A 117 4.71 -3.63 6.93
CA LEU A 117 5.76 -3.60 7.95
C LEU A 117 6.86 -4.64 7.67
N ARG A 118 6.47 -5.89 7.39
CA ARG A 118 7.39 -7.00 7.08
C ARG A 118 8.25 -6.69 5.85
N LYS A 119 7.63 -6.20 4.76
CA LYS A 119 8.36 -5.86 3.53
C LYS A 119 9.26 -4.64 3.72
N SER A 120 8.80 -3.64 4.46
CA SER A 120 9.61 -2.46 4.80
C SER A 120 10.85 -2.84 5.61
N ALA A 121 10.71 -3.76 6.57
CA ALA A 121 11.83 -4.28 7.34
C ALA A 121 12.84 -5.02 6.44
N LEU A 122 12.35 -5.96 5.62
CA LEU A 122 13.19 -6.76 4.71
C LEU A 122 13.98 -5.91 3.70
N LEU A 123 13.40 -4.77 3.29
CA LEU A 123 13.98 -3.87 2.30
C LEU A 123 14.71 -2.67 2.92
N ASN A 124 14.83 -2.62 4.25
CA ASN A 124 15.40 -1.49 5.00
C ASN A 124 14.73 -0.14 4.68
N ASN A 125 13.44 -0.13 4.34
CA ASN A 125 12.67 1.08 4.11
C ASN A 125 12.19 1.65 5.46
N GLU A 126 13.06 2.40 6.14
CA GLU A 126 12.81 2.93 7.48
C GLU A 126 11.60 3.87 7.55
N VAL A 127 11.36 4.62 6.46
CA VAL A 127 10.24 5.57 6.39
C VAL A 127 8.91 4.84 6.54
N PHE A 128 8.69 3.78 5.76
CA PHE A 128 7.44 3.01 5.84
C PHE A 128 7.41 2.11 7.07
N PHE A 129 8.55 1.60 7.54
CA PHE A 129 8.62 0.87 8.80
C PHE A 129 8.08 1.70 9.98
N ILE A 130 8.57 2.94 10.13
CA ILE A 130 8.11 3.87 11.18
C ILE A 130 6.64 4.26 10.97
N LYS A 131 6.21 4.54 9.73
CA LYS A 131 4.80 4.84 9.43
C LYS A 131 3.88 3.69 9.84
N CYS A 132 4.26 2.45 9.55
CA CYS A 132 3.49 1.27 9.93
C CYS A 132 3.38 1.10 11.44
N MET A 133 4.48 1.29 12.19
CA MET A 133 4.45 1.28 13.66
C MET A 133 3.48 2.34 14.21
N ASN A 134 3.58 3.58 13.73
CA ASN A 134 2.71 4.66 14.18
C ASN A 134 1.23 4.36 13.89
N LEU A 135 0.94 3.83 12.71
CA LEU A 135 -0.42 3.46 12.32
C LEU A 135 -0.94 2.28 13.14
N PHE A 136 -0.08 1.31 13.45
CA PHE A 136 -0.42 0.19 14.32
C PHE A 136 -0.81 0.67 15.71
N GLU A 137 0.04 1.45 16.36
CA GLU A 137 -0.22 1.97 17.71
C GLU A 137 -1.50 2.82 17.76
N LYS A 138 -1.77 3.63 16.72
CA LYS A 138 -3.02 4.40 16.61
C LYS A 138 -4.27 3.53 16.66
N PHE A 139 -4.23 2.34 16.05
CA PHE A 139 -5.37 1.44 15.93
C PHE A 139 -5.30 0.21 16.85
N ARG A 140 -4.29 0.12 17.71
CA ARG A 140 -3.97 -1.08 18.49
C ARG A 140 -5.14 -1.66 19.29
N ASN A 141 -6.01 -0.80 19.84
CA ASN A 141 -7.20 -1.23 20.58
C ASN A 141 -8.20 -2.06 19.75
N PHE A 142 -8.08 -2.03 18.43
CA PHE A 142 -8.89 -2.81 17.50
C PHE A 142 -8.15 -4.05 16.96
N ALA A 143 -6.89 -4.25 17.33
CA ALA A 143 -6.11 -5.41 16.92
C ALA A 143 -6.60 -6.67 17.64
N SER A 144 -6.60 -7.80 16.93
CA SER A 144 -6.78 -9.10 17.57
C SER A 144 -5.51 -9.50 18.33
N ASP A 145 -5.63 -10.41 19.30
CA ASP A 145 -4.46 -10.96 20.01
C ASP A 145 -3.43 -11.57 19.06
N GLN A 146 -3.90 -12.21 17.98
CA GLN A 146 -3.04 -12.75 16.93
C GLN A 146 -2.28 -11.65 16.19
N THR A 147 -2.98 -10.57 15.82
CA THR A 147 -2.41 -9.39 15.17
C THR A 147 -1.36 -8.71 16.04
N ASP A 148 -1.64 -8.51 17.33
CA ASP A 148 -0.70 -7.91 18.29
C ASP A 148 0.53 -8.81 18.49
N SER A 149 0.34 -10.12 18.57
CA SER A 149 1.43 -11.09 18.66
C SER A 149 2.32 -11.09 17.41
N GLU A 150 1.73 -11.04 16.22
CA GLU A 150 2.49 -10.98 14.96
C GLU A 150 3.30 -9.68 14.85
N TYR A 151 2.69 -8.54 15.19
CA TYR A 151 3.39 -7.27 15.27
C TYR A 151 4.58 -7.33 16.24
N TYR A 152 4.36 -7.81 17.46
CA TYR A 152 5.40 -7.94 18.48
C TYR A 152 6.57 -8.81 18.01
N ASN A 153 6.29 -9.94 17.36
CA ASN A 153 7.32 -10.82 16.82
C ASN A 153 8.15 -10.13 15.72
N LEU A 154 7.48 -9.44 14.78
CA LEU A 154 8.16 -8.69 13.71
C LEU A 154 9.10 -7.61 14.27
N ILE A 155 8.65 -6.83 15.25
CA ILE A 155 9.50 -5.78 15.85
C ILE A 155 10.71 -6.38 16.56
N ASN A 156 10.55 -7.51 17.23
CA ASN A 156 11.65 -8.17 17.92
C ASN A 156 12.67 -8.81 16.97
N GLU A 157 12.21 -9.38 15.86
CA GLU A 157 13.10 -9.94 14.82
C GLU A 157 14.01 -8.84 14.25
N VAL A 158 13.42 -7.72 13.82
CA VAL A 158 14.19 -6.58 13.28
C VAL A 158 15.16 -6.01 14.31
N ARG A 159 14.73 -5.90 15.58
CA ARG A 159 15.61 -5.43 16.65
C ARG A 159 16.80 -6.34 16.86
N LYS A 160 16.61 -7.68 16.84
CA LYS A 160 17.71 -8.65 16.95
C LYS A 160 18.67 -8.52 15.78
N GLU A 161 18.18 -8.43 14.55
CA GLU A 161 19.03 -8.29 13.35
C GLU A 161 19.89 -7.02 13.39
N ARG A 162 19.31 -5.89 13.82
CA ARG A 162 20.04 -4.61 13.94
C ARG A 162 21.05 -4.57 15.09
N LEU A 163 20.93 -5.45 16.08
CA LEU A 163 21.89 -5.57 17.20
C LEU A 163 23.19 -6.30 16.82
N PHE A 164 23.23 -7.02 15.69
CA PHE A 164 24.45 -7.70 15.21
C PHE A 164 25.39 -6.80 14.38
N TYR A 165 25.07 -5.50 14.27
CA TYR A 165 25.88 -4.49 13.56
C TYR A 165 26.61 -3.52 14.51
N PHE A 166 26.65 -3.82 15.81
CA PHE A 166 27.45 -3.13 16.83
C PHE A 166 28.24 -4.16 17.65
#